data_AF-A0A0J5QBV0-F1
#
_entry.id   AF-A0A0J5QBV0-F1
#
_cell.length_a   1.000
_cell.length_b   1.000
_cell.length_c   1.000
_cell.angle_alpha   90.00
_cell.angle_beta   90.00
_cell.angle_gamma   90.00
#
_symmetry.space_group_name_H-M   'P 1'
#
loop_
_entity.id
_entity.type
_entity.pdbx_description
1 polymer ?
#
loop_
_entity_poly.entity_id
_entity_poly.type
_entity_poly.pdbx_seq_one_letter_code
_entity_poly.pdbx_strand_id
1 'polypeptide(L)'
;MYLFGDPNVWLPFVFGALMGLSILIYVVLDGFDLGVGVLLPLADDAEKDRMIASIGPFWDANETWLVLAIGLLLVAFPAAHGDILTALYLPVALMLMGLILRGVAFEFRAKAPERWKPLWNHAFFTGSLITALCQGLMLGMYIMGLDWTLFHVGFATLTAVFLTVAYSFIGATWLILKTEGALQRKAANWARGGVWGWCWAWARYRWPRRL
;
A
#
# COMPACT_ATOMS: atom_id res chain seq x y z
N MET A 1 3.35 43.59 12.39
CA MET A 1 4.41 42.70 11.87
C MET A 1 3.73 41.60 11.06
N TYR A 2 3.46 41.84 9.78
CA TYR A 2 2.98 40.81 8.84
C TYR A 2 4.19 40.14 8.21
N LEU A 3 4.88 39.27 8.94
CA LEU A 3 6.05 38.55 8.41
C LEU A 3 5.70 37.72 7.15
N PHE A 4 4.43 37.35 6.96
CA PHE A 4 3.97 36.44 5.90
C PHE A 4 2.72 36.92 5.12
N GLY A 5 2.28 38.18 5.29
CA GLY A 5 1.03 38.66 4.65
C GLY A 5 -0.26 38.08 5.28
N ASP A 6 -1.37 38.08 4.53
CA ASP A 6 -2.69 37.60 4.98
C ASP A 6 -2.71 36.08 5.17
N PRO A 7 -2.94 35.55 6.39
CA PRO A 7 -3.06 34.12 6.67
C PRO A 7 -4.05 33.37 5.79
N ASN A 8 -5.15 34.01 5.37
CA ASN A 8 -6.15 33.37 4.52
C ASN A 8 -5.59 33.00 3.13
N VAL A 9 -4.49 33.64 2.72
CA VAL A 9 -3.83 33.36 1.44
C VAL A 9 -2.80 32.26 1.60
N TRP A 10 -1.89 32.34 2.59
CA TRP A 10 -0.75 31.41 2.67
C TRP A 10 -1.02 30.12 3.46
N LEU A 11 -1.92 30.13 4.46
CA LEU A 11 -2.22 28.94 5.26
C LEU A 11 -2.72 27.76 4.42
N PRO A 12 -3.66 27.94 3.45
CA PRO A 12 -4.10 26.84 2.60
C PRO A 12 -2.96 26.18 1.82
N PHE A 13 -1.99 26.95 1.34
CA PHE A 13 -0.82 26.40 0.65
C PHE A 13 0.09 25.61 1.60
N VAL A 14 0.30 26.10 2.83
CA VAL A 14 1.09 25.37 3.84
C VAL A 14 0.41 24.06 4.22
N PHE A 15 -0.89 24.09 4.54
CA PHE A 15 -1.63 22.87 4.87
C PHE A 15 -1.73 21.91 3.68
N GLY A 16 -1.91 22.43 2.47
CA GLY A 16 -1.87 21.64 1.23
C GLY A 16 -0.50 20.98 1.02
N ALA A 17 0.60 21.71 1.25
CA ALA A 17 1.95 21.16 1.15
C ALA A 17 2.24 20.12 2.25
N LEU A 18 1.84 20.37 3.49
CA LEU A 18 1.98 19.40 4.59
C LEU A 18 1.17 18.13 4.32
N MET A 19 -0.05 18.26 3.82
CA MET A 19 -0.89 17.14 3.43
C MET A 19 -0.24 16.35 2.27
N GLY A 20 0.23 17.04 1.23
CA GLY A 20 0.94 16.40 0.11
C GLY A 20 2.23 15.69 0.56
N LEU A 21 3.00 16.29 1.46
CA LEU A 21 4.19 15.68 2.05
C LEU A 21 3.82 14.44 2.88
N SER A 22 2.77 14.51 3.70
CA SER A 22 2.29 13.39 4.51
C SER A 22 1.86 12.21 3.64
N ILE A 23 1.10 12.48 2.56
CA ILE A 23 0.68 11.46 1.59
C ILE A 23 1.90 10.87 0.87
N LEU A 24 2.86 11.70 0.45
CA LEU A 24 4.06 11.22 -0.22
C LEU A 24 4.88 10.29 0.69
N ILE A 25 5.11 10.69 1.93
CA ILE A 25 5.82 9.87 2.91
C ILE A 25 5.07 8.56 3.14
N TYR A 26 3.75 8.62 3.32
CA TYR A 26 2.91 7.44 3.46
C TYR A 26 3.05 6.46 2.27
N VAL A 27 2.88 6.96 1.04
CA VAL A 27 2.97 6.16 -0.20
C VAL A 27 4.35 5.51 -0.35
N VAL A 28 5.42 6.19 0.06
CA VAL A 28 6.79 5.64 -0.01
C VAL A 28 7.02 4.61 1.09
N LEU A 29 6.65 4.92 2.33
CA LEU A 29 6.96 4.10 3.49
C LEU A 29 6.01 2.90 3.60
N ASP A 30 4.70 3.14 3.66
CA ASP A 30 3.72 2.05 3.69
C ASP A 30 3.69 1.29 2.35
N GLY A 31 4.15 1.93 1.26
CA GLY A 31 4.31 1.28 -0.05
C GLY A 31 5.27 0.09 -0.04
N PHE A 32 6.35 0.10 0.76
CA PHE A 32 7.18 -1.10 0.89
C PHE A 32 6.50 -2.17 1.74
N ASP A 33 5.74 -1.81 2.78
CA ASP A 33 5.01 -2.77 3.61
C ASP A 33 3.94 -3.51 2.81
N LEU A 34 3.10 -2.74 2.10
CA LEU A 34 2.08 -3.26 1.19
C LEU A 34 2.73 -4.09 0.08
N GLY A 35 3.85 -3.61 -0.47
CA GLY A 35 4.61 -4.32 -1.49
C GLY A 35 5.13 -5.68 -1.01
N VAL A 36 5.72 -5.73 0.18
CA VAL A 36 6.19 -6.98 0.80
C VAL A 36 5.02 -7.93 1.04
N GLY A 37 3.87 -7.42 1.51
CA GLY A 37 2.66 -8.22 1.70
C GLY A 37 2.13 -8.82 0.40
N VAL A 38 2.09 -8.03 -0.68
CA VAL A 38 1.65 -8.49 -2.01
C VAL A 38 2.61 -9.54 -2.60
N LEU A 39 3.91 -9.45 -2.31
CA LEU A 39 4.92 -10.39 -2.78
C LEU A 39 5.03 -11.67 -1.94
N LEU A 40 4.50 -11.67 -0.70
CA LEU A 40 4.65 -12.77 0.26
C LEU A 40 4.28 -14.16 -0.31
N PRO A 41 3.22 -14.34 -1.12
CA PRO A 41 2.88 -15.64 -1.69
C PRO A 41 3.90 -16.18 -2.71
N LEU A 42 4.76 -15.32 -3.27
CA LEU A 42 5.78 -15.69 -4.26
C LEU A 42 7.07 -16.21 -3.63
N ALA A 43 7.20 -16.11 -2.30
CA ALA A 43 8.35 -16.57 -1.54
C ALA A 43 8.15 -17.99 -1.01
N ASP A 44 9.27 -18.67 -0.73
CA ASP A 44 9.23 -19.98 -0.07
C ASP A 44 8.91 -19.80 1.42
N ASP A 45 8.37 -20.83 2.08
CA ASP A 45 7.96 -20.71 3.49
C ASP A 45 9.11 -20.31 4.42
N ALA A 46 10.34 -20.76 4.13
CA ALA A 46 11.55 -20.38 4.88
C ALA A 46 11.97 -18.91 4.66
N GLU A 47 11.50 -18.25 3.61
CA GLU A 47 11.80 -16.85 3.27
C GLU A 47 10.76 -15.88 3.84
N LYS A 48 9.49 -16.31 3.98
CA LYS A 48 8.37 -15.49 4.45
C LYS A 48 8.62 -14.89 5.83
N ASP A 49 9.26 -15.64 6.73
CA ASP A 49 9.64 -15.14 8.06
C ASP A 49 10.61 -13.95 7.96
N ARG A 50 11.57 -14.00 7.03
CA ARG A 50 12.54 -12.90 6.82
C ARG A 50 11.88 -11.68 6.19
N MET A 51 10.98 -11.89 5.22
CA MET A 51 10.24 -10.80 4.59
C MET A 51 9.43 -10.00 5.63
N ILE A 52 8.70 -10.69 6.49
CA ILE A 52 7.86 -10.07 7.53
C ILE A 52 8.71 -9.44 8.63
N ALA A 53 9.80 -10.10 9.05
CA ALA A 53 10.73 -9.51 10.01
C ALA A 53 11.38 -8.20 9.49
N SER A 54 11.59 -8.08 8.18
CA SER A 54 12.25 -6.91 7.58
C SER A 54 11.47 -5.59 7.73
N ILE A 55 10.14 -5.67 7.90
CA ILE A 55 9.23 -4.52 8.02
C ILE A 55 8.76 -4.27 9.46
N GLY A 56 8.99 -5.22 10.37
CA GLY A 56 8.46 -5.20 11.74
C GLY A 56 8.74 -3.94 12.56
N PRO A 57 9.92 -3.32 12.50
CA PRO A 57 10.20 -2.10 13.24
C PRO A 57 9.47 -0.85 12.72
N PHE A 58 8.86 -0.89 11.53
CA PHE A 58 8.42 0.31 10.80
C PHE A 58 6.92 0.34 10.48
N TRP A 59 6.28 -0.81 10.28
CA TRP A 59 4.93 -0.89 9.70
C TRP A 59 3.88 -0.03 10.44
N ASP A 60 3.86 -0.08 11.77
CA ASP A 60 2.90 0.67 12.60
C ASP A 60 3.16 2.19 12.52
N ALA A 61 4.44 2.58 12.48
CA ALA A 61 4.83 3.98 12.32
C ALA A 61 4.45 4.52 10.92
N ASN A 62 4.46 3.67 9.90
CA ASN A 62 4.13 4.08 8.53
C ASN A 62 2.65 4.47 8.39
N GLU A 63 1.73 3.80 9.10
CA GLU A 63 0.29 4.12 9.08
C GLU A 63 -0.02 5.52 9.65
N THR A 64 0.83 6.03 10.55
CA THR A 64 0.63 7.36 11.17
C THR A 64 0.60 8.50 10.16
N TRP A 65 1.32 8.36 9.03
CA TRP A 65 1.35 9.37 7.97
C TRP A 65 0.02 9.47 7.21
N LEU A 66 -0.72 8.36 7.09
CA LEU A 66 -2.08 8.38 6.54
C LEU A 66 -3.05 9.10 7.50
N VAL A 67 -2.95 8.78 8.79
CA VAL A 67 -3.77 9.43 9.83
C VAL A 67 -3.52 10.94 9.86
N LEU A 68 -2.25 11.36 9.77
CA LEU A 68 -1.89 12.77 9.70
C LEU A 68 -2.47 13.44 8.44
N ALA A 69 -2.37 12.81 7.26
CA ALA A 69 -2.93 13.36 6.02
C ALA A 69 -4.44 13.59 6.12
N ILE A 70 -5.18 12.62 6.66
CA ILE A 70 -6.64 12.72 6.83
C ILE A 70 -6.98 13.77 7.90
N GLY A 71 -6.22 13.83 9.00
CA GLY A 71 -6.39 14.84 10.04
C GLY A 71 -6.16 16.26 9.52
N LEU A 72 -5.13 16.47 8.68
CA LEU A 72 -4.88 17.74 8.00
C LEU A 72 -6.02 18.10 7.05
N LEU A 73 -6.53 17.14 6.27
CA LEU A 73 -7.67 17.34 5.39
C LEU A 73 -8.92 17.78 6.17
N LEU A 74 -9.22 17.12 7.29
CA LEU A 74 -10.35 17.46 8.15
C LEU A 74 -10.24 18.86 8.75
N VAL A 75 -9.06 19.20 9.31
CA VAL A 75 -8.87 20.46 10.05
C VAL A 75 -8.75 21.65 9.10
N ALA A 76 -7.99 21.51 8.00
CA ALA A 76 -7.73 22.63 7.09
C ALA A 76 -8.79 22.76 5.99
N PHE A 77 -9.43 21.67 5.57
CA PHE A 77 -10.37 21.63 4.44
C PHE A 77 -11.63 20.79 4.75
N PRO A 78 -12.42 21.13 5.78
CA PRO A 78 -13.52 20.29 6.26
C PRO A 78 -14.62 20.01 5.21
N ALA A 79 -14.90 20.96 4.31
CA ALA A 79 -15.83 20.74 3.21
C ALA A 79 -15.31 19.68 2.23
N ALA A 80 -14.05 19.82 1.78
CA ALA A 80 -13.41 18.84 0.90
C ALA A 80 -13.30 17.46 1.57
N HIS A 81 -12.98 17.42 2.87
CA HIS A 81 -13.00 16.18 3.65
C HIS A 81 -14.35 15.47 3.57
N GLY A 82 -15.44 16.21 3.81
CA GLY A 82 -16.81 15.67 3.76
C GLY A 82 -17.16 15.15 2.37
N ASP A 83 -16.88 15.93 1.32
CA ASP A 83 -17.21 15.55 -0.06
C ASP A 83 -16.41 14.32 -0.52
N ILE A 84 -15.09 14.32 -0.29
CA ILE A 84 -14.18 13.23 -0.70
C ILE A 84 -14.54 11.93 0.01
N LEU A 85 -14.66 11.93 1.35
CA LEU A 85 -14.95 10.71 2.09
C LEU A 85 -16.37 10.19 1.86
N THR A 86 -17.33 11.07 1.57
CA THR A 86 -18.67 10.64 1.18
C THR A 86 -18.64 9.94 -0.18
N ALA A 87 -17.98 10.55 -1.17
CA ALA A 87 -17.88 9.97 -2.51
C ALA A 87 -17.06 8.67 -2.55
N LEU A 88 -16.06 8.53 -1.66
CA LEU A 88 -15.17 7.38 -1.57
C LEU A 88 -15.48 6.47 -0.38
N TYR A 89 -16.68 6.53 0.18
CA TYR A 89 -17.05 5.80 1.40
C TYR A 89 -16.71 4.31 1.34
N LEU A 90 -17.16 3.61 0.28
CA LEU A 90 -16.94 2.18 0.13
C LEU A 90 -15.45 1.83 -0.03
N PRO A 91 -14.68 2.46 -0.95
CA PRO A 91 -13.23 2.25 -1.03
C PRO A 91 -12.49 2.50 0.29
N VAL A 92 -12.84 3.57 1.02
CA VAL A 92 -12.21 3.91 2.31
C VAL A 92 -12.53 2.84 3.35
N ALA A 93 -13.79 2.43 3.48
CA ALA A 93 -14.19 1.39 4.42
C ALA A 93 -13.48 0.05 4.13
N LEU A 94 -13.40 -0.35 2.86
CA LEU A 94 -12.67 -1.54 2.44
C LEU A 94 -11.17 -1.43 2.74
N MET A 95 -10.56 -0.27 2.48
CA MET A 95 -9.15 -0.01 2.78
C MET A 95 -8.87 -0.15 4.28
N LEU A 96 -9.71 0.43 5.14
CA LEU A 96 -9.57 0.33 6.60
C LEU A 96 -9.67 -1.12 7.07
N MET A 97 -10.60 -1.92 6.52
CA MET A 97 -10.65 -3.36 6.81
C MET A 97 -9.38 -4.08 6.35
N GLY A 98 -8.81 -3.71 5.20
CA GLY A 98 -7.54 -4.24 4.70
C GLY A 98 -6.37 -3.93 5.64
N LEU A 99 -6.26 -2.68 6.11
CA LEU A 99 -5.25 -2.24 7.08
C LEU A 99 -5.39 -2.99 8.41
N ILE A 100 -6.60 -3.10 8.96
CA ILE A 100 -6.86 -3.86 10.19
C ILE A 100 -6.46 -5.32 10.01
N LEU A 101 -6.89 -5.96 8.92
CA LEU A 101 -6.55 -7.36 8.64
C LEU A 101 -5.04 -7.56 8.54
N ARG A 102 -4.33 -6.63 7.90
CA ARG A 102 -2.87 -6.64 7.77
C ARG A 102 -2.19 -6.54 9.14
N GLY A 103 -2.56 -5.54 9.95
CA GLY A 103 -1.97 -5.33 11.28
C GLY A 103 -2.23 -6.51 12.22
N VAL A 104 -3.46 -7.02 12.26
CA VAL A 104 -3.80 -8.23 13.04
C VAL A 104 -3.01 -9.43 12.54
N ALA A 105 -2.93 -9.64 11.23
CA ALA A 105 -2.17 -10.76 10.67
C ALA A 105 -0.69 -10.68 11.03
N PHE A 106 -0.09 -9.49 11.01
CA PHE A 106 1.30 -9.27 11.38
C PHE A 106 1.59 -9.69 12.83
N GLU A 107 0.82 -9.12 13.77
CA GLU A 107 0.96 -9.37 15.21
C GLU A 107 0.67 -10.82 15.61
N PHE A 108 -0.39 -11.41 15.05
CA PHE A 108 -0.81 -12.75 15.41
C PHE A 108 0.10 -13.80 14.79
N ARG A 109 0.61 -13.56 13.59
CA ARG A 109 1.57 -14.47 12.96
C ARG A 109 2.83 -14.65 13.78
N ALA A 110 3.35 -13.58 14.39
CA ALA A 110 4.53 -13.65 15.25
C ALA A 110 4.34 -14.57 16.46
N LYS A 111 3.09 -14.74 16.91
CA LYS A 111 2.69 -15.55 18.07
C LYS A 111 2.09 -16.91 17.68
N ALA A 112 1.83 -17.14 16.39
CA ALA A 112 1.11 -18.30 15.91
C ALA A 112 2.01 -19.55 15.85
N PRO A 113 1.51 -20.73 16.28
CA PRO A 113 2.15 -22.01 15.97
C PRO A 113 2.30 -22.21 14.47
N GLU A 114 3.32 -22.97 14.04
CA GLU A 114 3.65 -23.21 12.62
C GLU A 114 2.43 -23.61 11.76
N ARG A 115 1.53 -24.45 12.28
CA ARG A 115 0.31 -24.88 11.59
C ARG A 115 -0.63 -23.74 11.17
N TRP A 116 -0.59 -22.60 11.87
CA TRP A 116 -1.47 -21.45 11.64
C TRP A 116 -0.77 -20.32 10.87
N LYS A 117 0.56 -20.35 10.70
CA LYS A 117 1.29 -19.34 9.92
C LYS A 117 0.77 -19.19 8.47
N PRO A 118 0.38 -20.26 7.75
CA PRO A 118 -0.17 -20.12 6.39
C PRO A 118 -1.46 -19.27 6.35
N LEU A 119 -2.35 -19.43 7.34
CA LEU A 119 -3.57 -18.64 7.44
C LEU A 119 -3.23 -17.15 7.58
N TRP A 120 -2.30 -16.82 8.47
CA TRP A 120 -1.88 -15.43 8.69
C TRP A 120 -1.07 -14.86 7.52
N ASN A 121 -0.28 -15.67 6.81
CA ASN A 121 0.35 -15.26 5.55
C ASN A 121 -0.71 -14.84 4.51
N HIS A 122 -1.79 -15.64 4.37
CA HIS A 122 -2.88 -15.32 3.46
C HIS A 122 -3.66 -14.07 3.90
N ALA A 123 -3.92 -13.91 5.20
CA ALA A 123 -4.55 -12.71 5.73
C ALA A 123 -3.69 -11.46 5.48
N PHE A 124 -2.37 -11.53 5.72
CA PHE A 124 -1.43 -10.44 5.48
C PHE A 124 -1.38 -10.03 4.00
N PHE A 125 -1.30 -11.01 3.10
CA PHE A 125 -1.38 -10.79 1.66
C PHE A 125 -2.70 -10.12 1.25
N THR A 126 -3.82 -10.66 1.73
CA THR A 126 -5.17 -10.20 1.35
C THR A 126 -5.42 -8.78 1.85
N GLY A 127 -5.04 -8.48 3.11
CA GLY A 127 -5.14 -7.13 3.66
C GLY A 127 -4.29 -6.14 2.86
N SER A 128 -3.04 -6.50 2.55
CA SER A 128 -2.14 -5.65 1.75
C SER A 128 -2.66 -5.40 0.34
N LEU A 129 -3.21 -6.43 -0.31
CA LEU A 129 -3.78 -6.31 -1.66
C LEU A 129 -5.04 -5.45 -1.68
N ILE A 130 -5.96 -5.64 -0.73
CA ILE A 130 -7.18 -4.83 -0.62
C ILE A 130 -6.82 -3.36 -0.40
N THR A 131 -5.90 -3.07 0.52
CA THR A 131 -5.45 -1.71 0.81
C THR A 131 -4.83 -1.05 -0.44
N ALA A 132 -3.91 -1.74 -1.11
CA ALA A 132 -3.26 -1.22 -2.32
C ALA A 132 -4.25 -0.93 -3.46
N LEU A 133 -5.18 -1.86 -3.72
CA LEU A 133 -6.20 -1.69 -4.75
C LEU A 133 -7.17 -0.55 -4.41
N CYS A 134 -7.61 -0.44 -3.15
CA CYS A 134 -8.49 0.64 -2.72
C CYS A 134 -7.81 2.01 -2.87
N GLN A 135 -6.53 2.12 -2.52
CA GLN A 135 -5.79 3.37 -2.68
C GLN A 135 -5.69 3.82 -4.13
N GLY A 136 -5.40 2.91 -5.06
CA GLY A 136 -5.31 3.29 -6.47
C GLY A 136 -6.68 3.54 -7.09
N LEU A 137 -7.72 2.84 -6.63
CA LEU A 137 -9.10 3.15 -7.00
C LEU A 137 -9.50 4.56 -6.53
N MET A 138 -9.21 4.90 -5.27
CA MET A 138 -9.47 6.22 -4.70
C MET A 138 -8.71 7.31 -5.44
N LEU A 139 -7.42 7.10 -5.73
CA LEU A 139 -6.60 8.03 -6.51
C LEU A 139 -7.18 8.26 -7.91
N GLY A 140 -7.55 7.18 -8.60
CA GLY A 140 -8.14 7.28 -9.94
C GLY A 140 -9.50 7.98 -9.93
N MET A 141 -10.37 7.67 -8.97
CA MET A 141 -11.66 8.36 -8.81
C MET A 141 -11.48 9.84 -8.48
N TYR A 142 -10.50 10.19 -7.63
CA TYR A 142 -10.19 11.58 -7.30
C TYR A 142 -9.72 12.36 -8.54
N ILE A 143 -8.87 11.77 -9.39
CA ILE A 143 -8.45 12.38 -10.66
C ILE A 143 -9.63 12.57 -11.61
N MET A 144 -10.59 11.64 -11.62
CA MET A 144 -11.79 11.71 -12.45
C MET A 144 -12.91 12.56 -11.82
N GLY A 145 -12.62 13.34 -10.78
CA GLY A 145 -13.56 14.29 -10.20
C GLY A 145 -14.63 13.68 -9.28
N LEU A 146 -14.42 12.44 -8.80
CA LEU A 146 -15.31 11.72 -7.88
C LEU A 146 -16.67 11.31 -8.43
N ASP A 147 -16.88 11.47 -9.74
CA ASP A 147 -18.10 11.02 -10.41
C ASP A 147 -18.08 9.52 -10.72
N TRP A 148 -19.15 8.81 -10.36
CA TRP A 148 -19.26 7.37 -10.54
C TRP A 148 -19.87 7.01 -11.90
N THR A 149 -19.07 7.13 -12.96
CA THR A 149 -19.42 6.62 -14.30
C THR A 149 -18.65 5.35 -14.62
N LEU A 150 -19.14 4.53 -15.56
CA LEU A 150 -18.44 3.31 -15.97
C LEU A 150 -17.01 3.59 -16.49
N PHE A 151 -16.83 4.70 -17.20
CA PHE A 151 -15.52 5.13 -17.69
C PHE A 151 -14.58 5.51 -16.53
N HIS A 152 -15.09 6.25 -15.54
CA HIS A 152 -14.30 6.66 -14.37
C HIS A 152 -13.88 5.47 -13.52
N VAL A 153 -14.80 4.52 -13.30
CA VAL A 153 -14.51 3.26 -12.59
C VAL A 153 -13.49 2.42 -13.37
N GLY A 154 -13.59 2.37 -14.70
CA GLY A 154 -12.61 1.71 -15.55
C GLY A 154 -11.21 2.32 -15.41
N PHE A 155 -11.11 3.65 -15.46
CA PHE A 155 -9.85 4.37 -15.23
C PHE A 155 -9.32 4.13 -13.81
N ALA A 156 -10.18 4.22 -12.81
CA ALA A 156 -9.80 4.02 -11.41
C ALA A 156 -9.33 2.59 -11.13
N THR A 157 -9.92 1.59 -11.79
CA THR A 157 -9.49 0.19 -11.71
C THR A 157 -8.11 0.01 -12.33
N LEU A 158 -7.84 0.68 -13.46
CA LEU A 158 -6.51 0.69 -14.07
C LEU A 158 -5.47 1.27 -13.09
N THR A 159 -5.79 2.42 -12.47
CA THR A 159 -4.96 3.05 -11.45
C THR A 159 -4.75 2.15 -10.24
N ALA A 160 -5.77 1.43 -9.78
CA ALA A 160 -5.67 0.42 -8.71
C ALA A 160 -4.62 -0.65 -9.01
N VAL A 161 -4.67 -1.21 -10.23
CA VAL A 161 -3.73 -2.26 -10.66
C VAL A 161 -2.31 -1.69 -10.75
N PHE A 162 -2.13 -0.55 -11.42
CA PHE A 162 -0.79 0.04 -11.58
C PHE A 162 -0.18 0.50 -10.26
N LEU A 163 -0.97 1.07 -9.35
CA LEU A 163 -0.48 1.44 -8.02
C LEU A 163 -0.05 0.20 -7.22
N THR A 164 -0.83 -0.88 -7.28
CA THR A 164 -0.46 -2.15 -6.63
C THR A 164 0.85 -2.71 -7.19
N VAL A 165 1.04 -2.62 -8.51
CA VAL A 165 2.31 -2.98 -9.15
C VAL A 165 3.45 -2.08 -8.65
N ALA A 166 3.22 -0.77 -8.56
CA ALA A 166 4.21 0.17 -8.05
C ALA A 166 4.62 -0.16 -6.60
N TYR A 167 3.67 -0.47 -5.72
CA TYR A 167 3.97 -0.93 -4.36
C TYR A 167 4.74 -2.24 -4.36
N SER A 168 4.38 -3.22 -5.20
CA SER A 168 5.15 -4.46 -5.31
C SER A 168 6.61 -4.20 -5.75
N PHE A 169 6.84 -3.20 -6.62
CA PHE A 169 8.19 -2.79 -6.99
C PHE A 169 8.94 -2.16 -5.81
N ILE A 170 8.31 -1.23 -5.09
CA ILE A 170 8.89 -0.60 -3.89
C ILE A 170 9.25 -1.67 -2.84
N GLY A 171 8.32 -2.60 -2.54
CA GLY A 171 8.56 -3.73 -1.65
C GLY A 171 9.69 -4.66 -2.12
N ALA A 172 9.81 -4.92 -3.42
CA ALA A 172 10.93 -5.67 -3.96
C ALA A 172 12.27 -4.93 -3.74
N THR A 173 12.32 -3.61 -3.97
CA THR A 173 13.54 -2.82 -3.73
C THR A 173 13.93 -2.78 -2.26
N TRP A 174 12.94 -2.73 -1.35
CA TRP A 174 13.17 -2.87 0.08
C TRP A 174 13.78 -4.22 0.44
N LEU A 175 13.27 -5.31 -0.11
CA LEU A 175 13.82 -6.65 0.13
C LEU A 175 15.23 -6.81 -0.46
N ILE A 176 15.54 -6.16 -1.60
CA ILE A 176 16.91 -6.12 -2.13
C ILE A 176 17.87 -5.49 -1.12
N LEU A 177 17.43 -4.42 -0.44
CA LEU A 177 18.20 -3.71 0.57
C LEU A 177 18.34 -4.50 1.88
N LYS A 178 17.28 -5.23 2.29
CA LYS A 178 17.19 -5.87 3.62
C LYS A 178 17.57 -7.35 3.65
N THR A 179 17.77 -7.99 2.50
CA THR A 179 18.00 -9.43 2.43
C THR A 179 19.22 -9.76 1.59
N GLU A 180 19.76 -10.96 1.78
CA GLU A 180 20.92 -11.47 1.07
C GLU A 180 20.64 -12.83 0.43
N GLY A 181 21.51 -13.25 -0.50
CA GLY A 181 21.50 -14.59 -1.05
C GLY A 181 20.30 -14.87 -1.96
N ALA A 182 19.58 -15.96 -1.71
CA ALA A 182 18.50 -16.44 -2.59
C ALA A 182 17.32 -15.46 -2.64
N LEU A 183 16.88 -14.95 -1.48
CA LEU A 183 15.76 -14.03 -1.37
C LEU A 183 16.06 -12.69 -2.05
N GLN A 184 17.28 -12.16 -1.90
CA GLN A 184 17.71 -10.94 -2.58
C GLN A 184 17.66 -11.07 -4.11
N ARG A 185 18.11 -12.22 -4.65
CA ARG A 185 18.04 -12.50 -6.09
C ARG A 185 16.59 -12.63 -6.58
N LYS A 186 15.71 -13.25 -5.79
CA LYS A 186 14.27 -13.30 -6.09
C LYS A 186 13.66 -11.88 -6.10
N ALA A 187 13.98 -11.05 -5.11
CA ALA A 187 13.54 -9.67 -5.04
C ALA A 187 14.01 -8.85 -6.24
N ALA A 188 15.27 -9.00 -6.68
CA ALA A 188 15.77 -8.38 -7.90
C ALA A 188 15.03 -8.86 -9.17
N ASN A 189 14.58 -10.12 -9.22
CA ASN A 189 13.76 -10.62 -10.31
C ASN A 189 12.35 -10.03 -10.28
N TRP A 190 11.73 -9.92 -9.10
CA TRP A 190 10.42 -9.28 -8.94
C TRP A 190 10.46 -7.81 -9.34
N ALA A 191 11.49 -7.06 -8.91
CA ALA A 191 11.69 -5.66 -9.27
C ALA A 191 11.85 -5.47 -10.80
N ARG A 192 12.66 -6.32 -11.45
CA ARG A 192 12.83 -6.28 -12.92
C ARG A 192 11.56 -6.66 -13.68
N GLY A 193 10.70 -7.49 -13.07
CA GLY A 193 9.45 -7.90 -13.68
C GLY A 193 8.42 -6.78 -13.84
N GLY A 194 8.41 -5.76 -12.96
CA GLY A 194 7.37 -4.72 -12.99
C GLY A 194 5.94 -5.30 -13.04
N VAL A 195 5.07 -4.75 -13.91
CA VAL A 195 3.71 -5.27 -14.22
C VAL A 195 3.74 -6.75 -14.62
N TRP A 196 4.81 -7.17 -15.29
CA TRP A 196 5.02 -8.54 -15.72
C TRP A 196 5.58 -9.42 -14.60
N GLY A 197 6.13 -8.88 -13.51
CA GLY A 197 6.65 -9.69 -12.40
C GLY A 197 5.55 -10.54 -11.77
N TRP A 198 4.36 -9.96 -11.62
CA TRP A 198 3.18 -10.65 -11.08
C TRP A 198 2.64 -11.71 -12.06
N CYS A 199 2.43 -11.37 -13.33
CA CYS A 199 1.95 -12.32 -14.35
C CYS A 199 2.97 -13.41 -14.71
N TRP A 200 4.26 -13.07 -14.74
CA TRP A 200 5.35 -13.94 -15.18
C TRP A 200 5.84 -14.85 -14.04
N ALA A 201 5.85 -14.39 -12.79
CA ALA A 201 6.08 -15.27 -11.63
C ALA A 201 4.94 -16.28 -11.46
N TRP A 202 3.69 -15.86 -11.65
CA TRP A 202 2.53 -16.75 -11.60
C TRP A 202 2.57 -17.81 -12.72
N ALA A 203 2.97 -17.43 -13.95
CA ALA A 203 3.11 -18.36 -15.08
C ALA A 203 4.27 -19.36 -14.91
N ARG A 204 5.36 -18.99 -14.23
CA ARG A 204 6.56 -19.85 -14.10
C ARG A 204 6.47 -20.89 -12.98
N TYR A 205 5.70 -20.60 -11.91
CA TYR A 205 5.59 -21.49 -10.75
C TYR A 205 4.45 -22.51 -10.82
N ARG A 206 3.56 -22.42 -11.82
CA ARG A 206 2.45 -23.38 -12.01
C ARG A 206 2.76 -24.58 -12.90
N TRP A 207 3.94 -24.64 -13.54
CA TRP A 207 4.33 -25.79 -14.36
C TRP A 207 5.50 -26.52 -13.73
N PRO A 208 5.31 -27.71 -13.13
CA PRO A 208 6.43 -28.59 -12.87
C PRO A 208 7.02 -28.91 -14.23
N ARG A 209 8.25 -28.47 -14.49
CA ARG A 209 9.06 -29.02 -15.57
C ARG A 209 9.30 -30.48 -15.24
N ARG A 210 8.34 -31.33 -15.58
CA ARG A 210 8.61 -32.72 -15.92
C ARG A 210 9.23 -32.65 -17.30
N LEU A 211 10.55 -32.75 -17.34
CA LEU A 211 11.40 -33.42 -18.32
C LEU A 211 12.83 -33.33 -17.79
#